data_AF-A0A1I1NHQ1-F1
#
_entry.id   AF-A0A1I1NHQ1-F1
#
_cell.length_a   1.000
_cell.length_b   1.000
_cell.length_c   1.000
_cell.angle_alpha   90.00
_cell.angle_beta   90.00
_cell.angle_gamma   90.00
#
_symmetry.space_group_name_H-M   'P 1'
#
loop_
_entity.id
_entity.type
_entity.pdbx_description
1 polymer ?
#
loop_
_entity_poly.entity_id
_entity_poly.type
_entity_poly.pdbx_seq_one_letter_code
_entity_poly.pdbx_strand_id
1 'polypeptide(L)'
;MRILKYDLFPEAYGSNGRFVSKEGTVAELIIDTGMLLNADFDKVIPNLNILNKMFLQGLYPRTGEWEPFEIIQEEYEELVKYLCSLPMPRPYRSL
;
A
#
# COMPACT_ATOMS: atom_id res chain seq x y z
N MET A 1 0.16 -10.24 9.03
CA MET A 1 0.41 -8.88 8.51
C MET A 1 0.03 -7.87 9.58
N ARG A 2 0.88 -6.87 9.87
CA ARG A 2 0.62 -5.89 10.94
C ARG A 2 -0.53 -4.93 10.61
N ILE A 3 -1.11 -4.34 11.66
CA ILE A 3 -2.10 -3.25 11.58
C ILE A 3 -1.40 -1.92 11.79
N LEU A 4 -1.78 -0.93 11.00
CA LEU A 4 -1.28 0.44 10.98
C LEU A 4 -2.44 1.40 11.16
N LYS A 5 -2.15 2.58 11.69
CA LYS A 5 -3.05 3.74 11.63
C LYS A 5 -2.58 4.65 10.51
N TYR A 6 -3.50 5.09 9.67
CA TYR A 6 -3.21 6.02 8.58
C TYR A 6 -4.43 6.86 8.25
N ASP A 7 -4.17 8.03 7.68
CA ASP A 7 -5.17 8.96 7.22
C ASP A 7 -5.20 8.97 5.70
N LEU A 8 -6.41 8.85 5.14
CA LEU A 8 -6.68 8.92 3.71
C LEU A 8 -7.22 10.30 3.37
N PHE A 9 -6.69 10.87 2.31
CA PHE A 9 -7.19 12.11 1.73
C PHE A 9 -8.35 11.83 0.75
N PRO A 10 -9.14 12.83 0.37
CA PRO A 10 -10.28 12.66 -0.54
C PRO A 10 -9.95 11.95 -1.86
N GLU A 11 -8.72 12.04 -2.35
CA GLU A 11 -8.28 11.43 -3.60
C GLU A 11 -7.78 9.99 -3.44
N ALA A 12 -7.68 9.47 -2.21
CA ALA A 12 -7.36 8.07 -2.00
C ALA A 12 -8.47 7.14 -2.53
N TYR A 13 -8.05 5.98 -3.00
CA TYR A 13 -8.95 4.90 -3.32
C TYR A 13 -9.68 4.43 -2.05
N GLY A 14 -10.99 4.18 -2.15
CA GLY A 14 -11.80 3.75 -1.00
C GLY A 14 -12.19 4.87 -0.01
N SER A 15 -11.65 6.09 -0.13
CA SER A 15 -12.01 7.21 0.76
C SER A 15 -13.38 7.84 0.44
N ASN A 16 -13.95 7.51 -0.73
CA ASN A 16 -15.21 8.06 -1.24
C ASN A 16 -15.24 9.60 -1.26
N GLY A 17 -14.11 10.25 -1.54
CA GLY A 17 -14.01 11.70 -1.63
C GLY A 17 -13.97 12.41 -0.27
N ARG A 18 -13.64 11.70 0.82
CA ARG A 18 -13.61 12.25 2.18
C ARG A 18 -12.26 11.99 2.84
N PHE A 19 -11.94 12.80 3.85
CA PHE A 19 -10.87 12.47 4.79
C PHE A 19 -11.30 11.30 5.67
N VAL A 20 -10.47 10.25 5.77
CA VAL A 20 -10.79 9.04 6.54
C VAL A 20 -9.57 8.59 7.34
N SER A 21 -9.67 8.55 8.66
CA SER A 21 -8.72 7.85 9.52
C SER A 21 -9.07 6.37 9.58
N LYS A 22 -8.11 5.50 9.31
CA LYS A 22 -8.32 4.04 9.22
C LYS A 22 -7.28 3.28 10.03
N GLU A 23 -7.71 2.19 10.64
CA GLU A 23 -6.83 1.12 11.13
C GLU A 23 -6.89 -0.04 10.14
N GLY A 24 -5.77 -0.40 9.52
CA GLY A 24 -5.73 -1.40 8.47
C GLY A 24 -4.36 -2.02 8.26
N THR A 25 -4.31 -3.07 7.46
CA THR A 25 -3.07 -3.78 7.12
C THR A 25 -2.19 -2.99 6.14
N VAL A 26 -0.93 -3.39 6.03
CA VAL A 26 0.00 -2.87 4.99
C VAL A 26 -0.58 -3.04 3.58
N ALA A 27 -1.26 -4.15 3.31
CA ALA A 27 -1.91 -4.39 2.02
C ALA A 27 -3.03 -3.39 1.74
N GLU A 28 -3.87 -3.10 2.75
CA GLU A 28 -4.92 -2.11 2.61
C GLU A 28 -4.36 -0.71 2.38
N LEU A 29 -3.28 -0.33 3.08
CA LEU A 29 -2.60 0.94 2.82
C LEU A 29 -2.18 1.05 1.34
N ILE A 30 -1.59 0.00 0.76
CA ILE A 30 -1.19 -0.02 -0.65
C ILE A 30 -2.38 0.12 -1.59
N ILE A 31 -3.49 -0.56 -1.28
CA ILE A 31 -4.72 -0.53 -2.10
C ILE A 31 -5.38 0.84 -2.01
N ASP A 32 -5.58 1.36 -0.81
CA ASP A 32 -6.28 2.60 -0.53
C ASP A 32 -5.49 3.82 -1.04
N THR A 33 -4.16 3.78 -0.98
CA THR A 33 -3.33 4.84 -1.60
C THR A 33 -3.17 4.66 -3.11
N GLY A 34 -3.45 3.48 -3.65
CA GLY A 34 -3.20 3.17 -5.05
C GLY A 34 -1.73 3.28 -5.46
N MET A 35 -0.78 3.23 -4.51
CA MET A 35 0.62 3.61 -4.75
C MET A 35 1.34 2.75 -5.80
N LEU A 36 0.85 1.54 -6.05
CA LEU A 36 1.39 0.61 -7.06
C LEU A 36 0.57 0.60 -8.37
N LEU A 37 -0.40 1.51 -8.53
CA LEU A 37 -1.22 1.62 -9.73
C LEU A 37 -0.67 2.61 -10.76
N ASN A 38 0.32 3.42 -10.39
CA ASN A 38 0.95 4.37 -11.28
C ASN A 38 1.74 3.68 -12.42
N ALA A 39 2.16 4.46 -13.41
CA ALA A 39 2.88 3.93 -14.58
C ALA A 39 4.25 3.32 -14.23
N ASP A 40 4.87 3.73 -13.12
CA ASP A 40 6.18 3.24 -12.70
C ASP A 40 6.11 1.79 -12.23
N PHE A 41 5.00 1.39 -11.58
CA PHE A 41 4.82 0.05 -11.05
C PHE A 41 3.87 -0.81 -11.89
N ASP A 42 2.77 -0.29 -12.43
CA ASP A 42 1.75 -1.07 -13.18
C ASP A 42 1.37 -2.39 -12.46
N LYS A 43 1.10 -2.29 -11.16
CA LYS A 43 0.80 -3.41 -10.24
C LYS A 43 1.93 -4.43 -10.05
N VAL A 44 3.15 -4.12 -10.47
CA VAL A 44 4.35 -4.87 -10.10
C VAL A 44 4.75 -4.46 -8.69
N ILE A 45 4.83 -5.45 -7.78
CA ILE A 45 5.27 -5.26 -6.41
C ILE A 45 6.79 -5.12 -6.42
N PRO A 46 7.34 -3.96 -6.04
CA PRO A 46 8.77 -3.77 -6.04
C PRO A 46 9.42 -4.54 -4.89
N ASN A 47 10.74 -4.72 -4.96
CA ASN A 47 11.46 -5.40 -3.89
C ASN A 47 11.32 -4.68 -2.53
N LEU A 48 11.58 -5.44 -1.46
CA LEU A 48 11.48 -4.98 -0.08
C LEU A 48 12.15 -3.62 0.18
N ASN A 49 13.35 -3.40 -0.36
CA ASN A 49 14.10 -2.16 -0.13
C ASN A 49 13.39 -0.93 -0.73
N ILE A 50 12.79 -1.08 -1.91
CA ILE A 50 12.03 0.01 -2.54
C ILE A 50 10.74 0.24 -1.76
N LEU A 51 10.06 -0.83 -1.36
CA LEU A 51 8.81 -0.75 -0.61
C LEU A 51 9.02 -0.05 0.76
N ASN A 52 10.05 -0.43 1.50
CA ASN A 52 10.42 0.22 2.77
C ASN A 52 10.81 1.69 2.57
N LYS A 53 11.49 2.05 1.48
CA LYS A 53 11.74 3.46 1.15
C LYS A 53 10.46 4.26 0.95
N MET A 54 9.41 3.65 0.41
CA MET A 54 8.11 4.31 0.27
C MET A 54 7.42 4.43 1.64
N PHE A 55 7.41 3.37 2.45
CA PHE A 55 6.80 3.38 3.77
C PHE A 55 7.49 4.35 4.75
N LEU A 56 8.81 4.51 4.66
CA LEU A 56 9.56 5.46 5.46
C LEU A 56 9.29 6.93 5.11
N GLN A 57 8.66 7.23 3.97
CA GLN A 57 8.25 8.61 3.66
C GLN A 57 7.10 9.08 4.56
N GLY A 58 6.32 8.16 5.12
CA GLY A 58 5.16 8.49 5.96
C GLY A 58 4.00 9.14 5.21
N LEU A 59 4.06 9.22 3.88
CA LEU A 59 2.99 9.76 3.05
C LEU A 59 3.07 9.25 1.63
N TYR A 60 1.92 9.21 0.96
CA TYR A 60 1.82 9.13 -0.49
C TYR A 60 1.08 10.37 -0.99
N PRO A 61 1.67 11.17 -1.90
CA PRO A 61 1.14 12.47 -2.27
C PRO A 61 -0.34 12.41 -2.68
N ARG A 62 -1.15 13.27 -2.05
CA ARG A 62 -2.59 13.44 -2.30
C ARG A 62 -3.47 12.25 -1.93
N THR A 63 -2.94 11.12 -1.47
CA THR A 63 -3.78 9.97 -1.12
C THR A 63 -3.79 9.66 0.36
N GLY A 64 -2.68 9.83 1.07
CA GLY A 64 -2.69 9.58 2.51
C GLY A 64 -1.36 9.74 3.21
N GLU A 65 -1.41 9.65 4.54
CA GLU A 65 -0.28 9.82 5.46
C GLU A 65 -0.33 8.77 6.58
N TRP A 66 0.84 8.41 7.11
CA TRP A 66 1.01 7.38 8.13
C TRP A 66 2.32 7.60 8.90
N GLU A 67 2.46 6.94 10.04
CA GLU A 67 3.73 6.93 10.78
C GLU A 67 4.79 6.12 10.02
N PRO A 68 5.95 6.69 9.66
CA PRO A 68 7.01 5.97 8.93
C PRO A 68 7.35 4.60 9.55
N PHE A 69 7.43 3.58 8.72
CA PHE A 69 7.72 2.21 9.16
C PHE A 69 8.51 1.41 8.11
N GLU A 70 9.04 0.28 8.54
CA GLU A 70 9.63 -0.74 7.69
C GLU A 70 8.98 -2.09 7.99
N ILE A 71 8.96 -2.96 6.99
CA ILE A 71 8.58 -4.36 7.13
C ILE A 71 9.81 -5.26 6.94
N ILE A 72 9.77 -6.43 7.57
CA ILE A 72 10.79 -7.47 7.40
C ILE A 72 10.47 -8.39 6.22
N GLN A 73 11.39 -9.28 5.87
CA GLN A 73 11.26 -10.20 4.74
C GLN A 73 10.02 -11.09 4.85
N GLU A 74 9.71 -11.59 6.05
CA GLU A 74 8.55 -12.44 6.30
C GLU A 74 7.23 -11.68 6.08
N GLU A 75 7.16 -10.43 6.54
CA GLU A 75 6.00 -9.55 6.31
C GLU A 75 5.84 -9.21 4.83
N TYR A 76 6.94 -9.04 4.10
CA TYR A 76 6.95 -8.79 2.67
C TYR A 76 6.44 -9.98 1.87
N GLU A 77 6.86 -11.21 2.19
CA GLU A 77 6.38 -12.42 1.53
C GLU A 77 4.88 -12.63 1.76
N GLU A 78 4.42 -12.40 2.99
CA GLU A 78 2.99 -12.42 3.33
C GLU A 78 2.20 -11.38 2.52
N LEU A 79 2.74 -10.16 2.41
CA LEU A 79 2.15 -9.07 1.63
C LEU A 79 2.04 -9.41 0.14
N VAL A 80 3.12 -9.90 -0.46
CA VAL A 80 3.16 -10.30 -1.88
C VAL A 80 2.13 -11.39 -2.14
N LYS A 81 2.10 -12.43 -1.30
CA LYS A 81 1.14 -13.52 -1.43
C LYS A 81 -0.30 -13.02 -1.34
N TYR A 82 -0.58 -12.11 -0.40
CA TYR A 82 -1.91 -11.54 -0.24
C TYR A 82 -2.33 -10.71 -1.46
N LEU A 83 -1.50 -9.76 -1.90
CA LEU A 83 -1.80 -8.89 -3.04
C LEU A 83 -2.01 -9.68 -4.34
N CYS A 84 -1.18 -10.68 -4.60
CA CYS A 84 -1.31 -11.54 -5.77
C CYS A 84 -2.57 -12.45 -5.72
N SER A 85 -3.12 -12.71 -4.53
CA SER A 85 -4.31 -13.55 -4.36
C SER A 85 -5.64 -12.82 -4.58
N LEU A 86 -5.61 -11.48 -4.67
CA LEU A 86 -6.83 -10.68 -4.80
C LEU A 86 -7.57 -10.99 -6.12
N PRO A 87 -8.89 -11.24 -6.07
CA PRO A 87 -9.67 -11.56 -7.26
C PRO A 87 -9.95 -10.28 -8.08
N MET A 88 -9.01 -9.92 -8.94
CA MET A 88 -9.11 -8.73 -9.80
C MET A 88 -8.79 -9.06 -11.27
N PRO A 89 -9.41 -8.34 -12.24
CA PRO A 89 -9.17 -8.56 -13.68
C PRO A 89 -7.70 -8.42 -14.09
N ARG A 90 -6.96 -7.57 -13.39
CA ARG A 90 -5.51 -7.38 -13.56
C ARG A 90 -4.86 -7.49 -12.17
N PRO A 91 -4.36 -8.68 -11.77
CA PRO A 91 -3.83 -8.90 -10.43
C PRO A 91 -2.49 -8.19 -10.24
N TYR A 92 -2.08 -8.04 -8.97
CA TYR A 92 -0.70 -7.69 -8.63
C TYR A 92 0.26 -8.81 -9.05
N ARG A 93 1.51 -8.44 -9.34
CA ARG A 93 2.55 -9.35 -9.81
C ARG A 93 3.83 -9.10 -9.04
N SER A 94 4.53 -10.14 -8.63
CA SER A 94 5.92 -10.03 -8.18
C SER A 94 6.87 -10.14 -9.38
N LEU A 95 8.07 -9.56 -9.26
CA LEU A 95 9.19 -9.85 -10.17
C LEU A 95 9.70 -11.28 -10.00
#